data_AF-A0A6I3LMT7-F1
#
_entry.id   AF-A0A6I3LMT7-F1
#
_cell.length_a   1.000
_cell.length_b   1.000
_cell.length_c   1.000
_cell.angle_alpha   90.00
_cell.angle_beta   90.00
_cell.angle_gamma   90.00
#
_symmetry.space_group_name_H-M   'P 1'
#
loop_
_entity.id
_entity.type
_entity.pdbx_description
1 polymer ?
#
loop_
_entity_poly.entity_id
_entity_poly.type
_entity_poly.pdbx_seq_one_letter_code
_entity_poly.pdbx_strand_id
1 'polypeptide(L)'
;MRHLGLTLLMLSLFTVGCKDKAVKVAVIEKESKVEVIQEQVKTNELRLAVEDMEAYMDSEDKMMASLGDADQLRLQKAIQIIGNYNIVYSEDDGIDNDKTDAVFLKLVGGKIFSEVCELAEGYLREDKQRELDRIQALLGSIKTPEVDSEVERFNEAQQNLKEADKMPITLDDYEYNEECFL
;
A
#
# COMPACT_ATOMS: atom_id res chain seq x y z
N MET A 1 25.64 -22.67 -54.40
CA MET A 1 25.40 -21.75 -55.54
C MET A 1 24.52 -20.61 -55.05
N ARG A 2 24.97 -19.36 -55.28
CA ARG A 2 24.20 -18.11 -55.51
C ARG A 2 23.16 -17.66 -54.46
N HIS A 3 23.44 -16.58 -53.72
CA HIS A 3 23.00 -15.17 -53.92
C HIS A 3 21.57 -14.89 -53.39
N LEU A 4 21.33 -13.98 -52.43
CA LEU A 4 21.42 -12.49 -52.41
C LEU A 4 20.07 -11.83 -52.73
N GLY A 5 19.61 -10.97 -51.81
CA GLY A 5 18.64 -9.87 -52.05
C GLY A 5 17.18 -10.31 -52.27
N LEU A 6 16.17 -9.45 -52.21
CA LEU A 6 16.13 -7.99 -52.02
C LEU A 6 14.67 -7.61 -51.71
N THR A 7 14.53 -6.47 -51.07
CA THR A 7 13.38 -5.64 -50.74
C THR A 7 12.29 -5.37 -51.80
N LEU A 8 11.14 -4.89 -51.28
CA LEU A 8 10.42 -3.64 -51.62
C LEU A 8 9.09 -3.70 -52.45
N LEU A 9 8.09 -3.09 -51.81
CA LEU A 9 7.10 -2.08 -52.29
C LEU A 9 5.96 -2.43 -53.27
N MET A 10 4.74 -2.14 -52.77
CA MET A 10 3.65 -1.32 -53.35
C MET A 10 3.22 -1.52 -54.81
N LEU A 11 1.89 -1.62 -55.02
CA LEU A 11 1.19 -0.69 -55.90
C LEU A 11 -0.32 -0.63 -55.61
N SER A 12 -0.81 0.59 -55.39
CA SER A 12 -2.20 1.05 -55.45
C SER A 12 -2.64 1.28 -56.90
N LEU A 13 -3.96 1.31 -57.15
CA LEU A 13 -4.68 2.11 -58.18
C LEU A 13 -6.20 1.87 -57.98
N PHE A 14 -6.97 2.84 -57.45
CA PHE A 14 -7.69 3.93 -58.13
C PHE A 14 -8.80 3.51 -59.10
N THR A 15 -10.05 3.84 -58.75
CA THR A 15 -11.03 4.43 -59.68
C THR A 15 -11.77 5.58 -58.99
N VAL A 16 -11.90 6.69 -59.74
CA VAL A 16 -12.40 8.02 -59.35
C VAL A 16 -13.64 8.34 -60.18
N GLY A 17 -14.63 9.03 -59.57
CA GLY A 17 -15.54 10.02 -60.18
C GLY A 17 -16.65 9.51 -61.11
N CYS A 18 -17.82 10.14 -61.27
CA CYS A 18 -18.23 11.53 -61.08
C CYS A 18 -19.79 11.70 -61.16
N LYS A 19 -20.31 12.70 -60.41
CA LYS A 19 -21.41 13.67 -60.73
C LYS A 19 -22.87 13.16 -60.88
N ASP A 20 -23.94 13.86 -60.50
CA ASP A 20 -24.22 15.18 -59.90
C ASP A 20 -25.69 15.14 -59.41
N LYS A 21 -26.02 15.73 -58.25
CA LYS A 21 -27.10 16.73 -58.10
C LYS A 21 -27.26 17.17 -56.64
N ALA A 22 -27.10 18.47 -56.46
CA ALA A 22 -27.28 19.20 -55.22
C ALA A 22 -28.76 19.31 -54.81
N VAL A 23 -29.04 19.13 -53.52
CA VAL A 23 -30.07 19.92 -52.81
C VAL A 23 -29.50 20.31 -51.47
N LYS A 24 -29.32 21.62 -51.27
CA LYS A 24 -29.05 22.23 -49.97
C LYS A 24 -30.34 22.22 -49.15
N VAL A 25 -30.34 21.56 -48.01
CA VAL A 25 -31.18 21.98 -46.87
C VAL A 25 -30.24 22.07 -45.67
N ALA A 26 -29.95 23.30 -45.26
CA ALA A 26 -29.28 23.59 -44.01
C ALA A 26 -30.37 23.86 -42.97
N VAL A 27 -30.48 23.00 -41.94
CA VAL A 27 -31.00 23.38 -40.61
C VAL A 27 -30.35 22.48 -39.54
N ILE A 28 -29.31 23.02 -38.90
CA ILE A 28 -29.06 23.08 -37.44
C ILE A 28 -29.12 21.77 -36.62
N GLU A 29 -27.92 21.33 -36.23
CA GLU A 29 -27.47 20.84 -34.92
C GLU A 29 -28.42 20.00 -34.03
N LYS A 30 -27.99 18.76 -33.80
CA LYS A 30 -27.51 18.31 -32.47
C LYS A 30 -26.68 17.05 -32.64
N GLU A 31 -25.36 17.20 -32.56
CA GLU A 31 -24.47 16.07 -32.31
C GLU A 31 -24.86 15.48 -30.95
N SER A 32 -25.61 14.37 -31.00
CA SER A 32 -25.69 13.44 -29.87
C SER A 32 -24.30 12.85 -29.70
N LYS A 33 -23.45 13.52 -28.90
CA LYS A 33 -22.29 12.89 -28.27
C LYS A 33 -22.81 11.66 -27.55
N VAL A 34 -22.56 10.50 -28.14
CA VAL A 34 -22.59 9.24 -27.41
C VAL A 34 -21.41 9.34 -26.45
N GLU A 35 -21.67 9.85 -25.25
CA GLU A 35 -20.77 9.66 -24.13
C GLU A 35 -20.70 8.16 -23.90
N VAL A 36 -19.59 7.57 -24.33
CA VAL A 36 -19.16 6.27 -23.85
C VAL A 36 -18.92 6.45 -22.36
N ILE A 37 -19.95 6.20 -21.56
CA ILE A 37 -19.80 5.99 -20.14
C ILE A 37 -18.90 4.76 -20.03
N GLN A 38 -17.62 5.00 -19.79
CA GLN A 38 -16.75 3.96 -19.27
C GLN A 38 -17.32 3.61 -17.90
N GLU A 39 -18.20 2.61 -17.84
CA GLU A 39 -18.44 1.90 -16.60
C GLU A 39 -17.07 1.46 -16.10
N GLN A 40 -16.58 2.12 -15.04
CA GLN A 40 -15.54 1.57 -14.21
C GLN A 40 -16.06 0.21 -13.77
N VAL A 41 -15.58 -0.84 -14.41
CA VAL A 41 -15.77 -2.21 -13.98
C VAL A 41 -15.27 -2.23 -12.55
N LYS A 42 -16.19 -2.31 -11.58
CA LYS A 42 -15.86 -2.65 -10.21
C LYS A 42 -15.26 -4.05 -10.27
N THR A 43 -13.94 -4.15 -10.38
CA THR A 43 -13.22 -5.35 -10.00
C THR A 43 -13.58 -5.60 -8.54
N ASN A 44 -14.29 -6.70 -8.28
CA ASN A 44 -14.51 -7.17 -6.92
C ASN A 44 -13.16 -7.63 -6.37
N GLU A 45 -12.38 -6.70 -5.83
CA GLU A 45 -11.15 -7.00 -5.12
C GLU A 45 -11.45 -7.94 -3.95
N LEU A 46 -10.59 -8.93 -3.76
CA LEU A 46 -10.70 -9.89 -2.66
C LEU A 46 -10.64 -9.12 -1.34
N ARG A 47 -11.49 -9.53 -0.40
CA ARG A 47 -11.57 -8.96 0.94
C ARG A 47 -11.26 -10.04 1.96
N LEU A 48 -10.58 -9.63 3.02
CA LEU A 48 -10.37 -10.48 4.19
C LEU A 48 -11.72 -10.71 4.89
N ALA A 49 -11.94 -11.92 5.37
CA ALA A 49 -13.11 -12.28 6.15
C ALA A 49 -13.06 -11.61 7.53
N VAL A 50 -14.23 -11.48 8.16
CA VAL A 50 -14.42 -10.75 9.43
C VAL A 50 -15.05 -11.64 10.52
N GLU A 51 -15.53 -12.82 10.13
CA GLU A 51 -16.35 -13.71 10.94
C GLU A 51 -15.59 -14.26 12.14
N ASP A 52 -14.43 -14.86 11.88
CA ASP A 52 -13.52 -15.44 12.86
C ASP A 52 -12.12 -15.62 12.24
N MET A 53 -11.16 -16.09 13.03
CA MET A 53 -9.78 -16.30 12.58
C MET A 53 -9.65 -17.40 11.53
N GLU A 54 -10.50 -18.43 11.56
CA GLU A 54 -10.47 -19.52 10.57
C GLU A 54 -10.90 -19.00 9.20
N ALA A 55 -12.02 -18.28 9.13
CA ALA A 55 -12.49 -17.62 7.93
C ALA A 55 -11.48 -16.58 7.42
N TYR A 56 -10.84 -15.84 8.34
CA TYR A 56 -9.78 -14.89 8.01
C TYR A 56 -8.61 -15.58 7.32
N MET A 57 -8.03 -16.63 7.91
CA MET A 57 -6.91 -17.37 7.33
C MET A 57 -7.27 -17.91 5.93
N ASP A 58 -8.45 -18.48 5.78
CA ASP A 58 -8.98 -18.97 4.50
C ASP A 58 -9.11 -17.87 3.43
N SER A 59 -9.38 -16.64 3.85
CA SER A 59 -9.50 -15.48 2.95
C SER A 59 -8.15 -14.84 2.66
N GLU A 60 -7.23 -14.86 3.62
CA GLU A 60 -5.84 -14.42 3.50
C GLU A 60 -5.12 -15.30 2.47
N ASP A 61 -5.22 -16.63 2.59
CA ASP A 61 -4.64 -17.59 1.65
C ASP A 61 -5.10 -17.33 0.21
N LYS A 62 -6.39 -17.05 0.03
CA LYS A 62 -6.97 -16.70 -1.28
C LYS A 62 -6.42 -15.38 -1.80
N MET A 63 -6.27 -14.38 -0.93
CA MET A 63 -5.68 -13.10 -1.28
C MET A 63 -4.21 -13.27 -1.68
N MET A 64 -3.41 -13.94 -0.85
CA MET A 64 -2.01 -14.26 -1.11
C MET A 64 -1.82 -14.96 -2.46
N ALA A 65 -2.61 -16.00 -2.74
CA ALA A 65 -2.55 -16.74 -4.00
C ALA A 65 -2.91 -15.90 -5.23
N SER A 66 -3.62 -14.78 -5.06
CA SER A 66 -3.97 -13.85 -6.14
C SER A 66 -2.90 -12.79 -6.42
N LEU A 67 -1.96 -12.59 -5.49
CA LEU A 67 -0.92 -11.58 -5.53
C LEU A 67 0.37 -12.13 -6.15
N GLY A 68 1.19 -11.26 -6.74
CA GLY A 68 2.57 -11.60 -7.09
C GLY A 68 3.48 -11.57 -5.87
N ASP A 69 4.65 -12.23 -5.94
CA ASP A 69 5.58 -12.43 -4.83
C ASP A 69 5.89 -11.15 -4.02
N ALA A 70 6.08 -10.01 -4.70
CA ALA A 70 6.36 -8.75 -4.04
C ALA A 70 5.19 -8.25 -3.19
N ASP A 71 3.96 -8.37 -3.69
CA ASP A 71 2.76 -7.94 -2.97
C ASP A 71 2.35 -8.97 -1.90
N GLN A 72 2.65 -10.26 -2.09
CA GLN A 72 2.54 -11.26 -1.03
C GLN A 72 3.42 -10.87 0.17
N LEU A 73 4.68 -10.52 -0.06
CA LEU A 73 5.58 -10.06 1.00
C LEU A 73 5.07 -8.78 1.68
N ARG A 74 4.52 -7.83 0.91
CA ARG A 74 3.93 -6.61 1.47
C ARG A 74 2.72 -6.92 2.34
N LEU A 75 1.85 -7.86 1.93
CA LEU A 75 0.72 -8.29 2.74
C LEU A 75 1.18 -8.95 4.05
N GLN A 76 2.17 -9.85 3.99
CA GLN A 76 2.75 -10.48 5.19
C GLN A 76 3.33 -9.45 6.17
N LYS A 77 4.12 -8.49 5.67
CA LYS A 77 4.63 -7.39 6.49
C LYS A 77 3.51 -6.56 7.11
N ALA A 78 2.48 -6.23 6.32
CA ALA A 78 1.37 -5.43 6.80
C ALA A 78 0.60 -6.13 7.93
N ILE A 79 0.29 -7.42 7.76
CA ILE A 79 -0.36 -8.25 8.77
C ILE A 79 0.49 -8.32 10.05
N GLN A 80 1.80 -8.56 9.92
CA GLN A 80 2.71 -8.59 11.06
C GLN A 80 2.72 -7.26 11.83
N ILE A 81 2.86 -6.13 11.13
CA ILE A 81 2.86 -4.80 11.75
C ILE A 81 1.53 -4.59 12.50
N ILE A 82 0.40 -4.87 11.85
CA ILE A 82 -0.91 -4.66 12.47
C ILE A 82 -1.10 -5.57 13.69
N GLY A 83 -0.70 -6.84 13.62
CA GLY A 83 -0.76 -7.77 14.75
C GLY A 83 0.07 -7.27 15.93
N ASN A 84 1.35 -6.95 15.70
CA ASN A 84 2.29 -6.56 16.76
C ASN A 84 1.92 -5.25 17.46
N TYR A 85 1.36 -4.28 16.72
CA TYR A 85 0.94 -3.00 17.31
C TYR A 85 -0.29 -3.12 18.21
N ASN A 86 -1.04 -4.21 18.11
CA ASN A 86 -2.34 -4.36 18.74
C ASN A 86 -2.40 -5.56 19.69
N ILE A 87 -1.24 -6.06 20.13
CA ILE A 87 -1.16 -7.10 21.16
C ILE A 87 -1.85 -6.61 22.43
N VAL A 88 -2.78 -7.42 22.93
CA VAL A 88 -3.45 -7.19 24.20
C VAL A 88 -2.83 -8.10 25.26
N TYR A 89 -2.26 -7.52 26.30
CA TYR A 89 -1.72 -8.26 27.44
C TYR A 89 -2.82 -8.50 28.50
N SER A 90 -2.75 -9.66 29.15
CA SER A 90 -3.56 -10.04 30.30
C SER A 90 -3.02 -9.40 31.58
N GLU A 91 -3.73 -9.59 32.70
CA GLU A 91 -3.32 -9.05 34.01
C GLU A 91 -2.00 -9.68 34.54
N ASP A 92 -1.63 -10.85 34.03
CA ASP A 92 -0.42 -11.59 34.43
C ASP A 92 0.77 -11.32 33.46
N ASP A 93 0.71 -10.22 32.70
CA ASP A 93 1.70 -9.85 31.66
C ASP A 93 1.87 -10.88 30.53
N GLY A 94 0.97 -11.87 30.44
CA GLY A 94 0.86 -12.78 29.30
C GLY A 94 0.05 -12.18 28.15
N ILE A 95 0.11 -12.76 26.95
CA ILE A 95 -0.72 -12.29 25.84
C ILE A 95 -2.13 -12.88 25.95
N ASP A 96 -3.13 -12.03 25.85
CA ASP A 96 -4.54 -12.40 25.72
C ASP A 96 -4.85 -12.61 24.24
N ASN A 97 -4.64 -13.84 23.75
CA ASN A 97 -4.80 -14.18 22.34
C ASN A 97 -6.23 -13.92 21.84
N ASP A 98 -7.25 -14.27 22.62
CA ASP A 98 -8.65 -14.06 22.24
C ASP A 98 -8.96 -12.58 22.00
N LYS A 99 -8.46 -11.69 22.87
CA LYS A 99 -8.62 -10.25 22.68
C LYS A 99 -7.76 -9.71 21.56
N THR A 100 -6.53 -10.21 21.41
CA THR A 100 -5.60 -9.80 20.35
C THR A 100 -6.19 -10.14 18.99
N ASP A 101 -6.68 -11.36 18.79
CA ASP A 101 -7.36 -11.82 17.58
C ASP A 101 -8.61 -10.99 17.29
N ALA A 102 -9.44 -10.72 18.30
CA ALA A 102 -10.64 -9.90 18.14
C ALA A 102 -10.31 -8.46 17.71
N VAL A 103 -9.25 -7.86 18.26
CA VAL A 103 -8.78 -6.53 17.86
C VAL A 103 -8.25 -6.58 16.43
N PHE A 104 -7.44 -7.59 16.11
CA PHE A 104 -6.86 -7.79 14.79
C PHE A 104 -7.95 -7.94 13.72
N LEU A 105 -8.91 -8.85 13.89
CA LEU A 105 -10.04 -9.04 12.95
C LEU A 105 -10.87 -7.77 12.78
N LYS A 106 -11.07 -7.00 13.85
CA LYS A 106 -11.78 -5.71 13.75
C LYS A 106 -11.03 -4.70 12.88
N LEU A 107 -9.70 -4.77 12.88
CA LEU A 107 -8.84 -3.89 12.10
C LEU A 107 -8.72 -4.32 10.64
N VAL A 108 -8.55 -5.62 10.37
CA VAL A 108 -8.27 -6.12 9.01
C VAL A 108 -9.48 -6.71 8.30
N GLY A 109 -10.48 -7.16 9.03
CA GLY A 109 -11.67 -7.81 8.48
C GLY A 109 -12.43 -6.90 7.53
N GLY A 110 -12.83 -7.45 6.39
CA GLY A 110 -13.51 -6.75 5.31
C GLY A 110 -12.59 -5.88 4.44
N LYS A 111 -11.30 -5.74 4.76
CA LYS A 111 -10.37 -4.92 3.98
C LYS A 111 -9.86 -5.65 2.74
N ILE A 112 -9.57 -4.88 1.71
CA ILE A 112 -8.79 -5.32 0.54
C ILE A 112 -7.28 -5.16 0.80
N PHE A 113 -6.46 -5.76 -0.04
CA PHE A 113 -4.99 -5.70 0.05
C PHE A 113 -4.42 -4.29 0.28
N SER A 114 -4.83 -3.30 -0.54
CA SER A 114 -4.32 -1.93 -0.44
C SER A 114 -4.69 -1.26 0.89
N GLU A 115 -5.92 -1.47 1.37
CA GLU A 115 -6.40 -0.92 2.65
C GLU A 115 -5.64 -1.50 3.85
N VAL A 116 -5.21 -2.77 3.78
CA VAL A 116 -4.37 -3.41 4.81
C VAL A 116 -2.96 -2.80 4.78
N CYS A 117 -2.38 -2.65 3.59
CA CYS A 117 -1.06 -2.02 3.45
C CYS A 117 -1.05 -0.58 3.96
N GLU A 118 -2.05 0.22 3.60
CA GLU A 118 -2.18 1.60 4.03
C GLU A 118 -2.31 1.73 5.56
N LEU A 119 -3.05 0.82 6.19
CA LEU A 119 -3.18 0.76 7.64
C LEU A 119 -1.84 0.48 8.31
N ALA A 120 -1.10 -0.52 7.84
CA ALA A 120 0.20 -0.87 8.39
C ALA A 120 1.24 0.26 8.24
N GLU A 121 1.30 0.92 7.09
CA GLU A 121 2.16 2.09 6.91
C GLU A 121 1.72 3.28 7.79
N GLY A 122 0.42 3.38 8.08
CA GLY A 122 -0.12 4.29 9.08
C GLY A 122 0.55 4.09 10.43
N TYR A 123 0.61 2.85 10.92
CA TYR A 123 1.28 2.53 12.19
C TYR A 123 2.77 2.85 12.17
N LEU A 124 3.49 2.52 11.08
CA LEU A 124 4.90 2.85 10.96
C LEU A 124 5.16 4.37 11.05
N ARG A 125 4.31 5.17 10.39
CA ARG A 125 4.39 6.64 10.47
C ARG A 125 4.08 7.16 11.87
N GLU A 126 3.04 6.62 12.52
CA GLU A 126 2.66 7.01 13.87
C GLU A 126 3.74 6.68 14.91
N ASP A 127 4.41 5.54 14.77
CA ASP A 127 5.47 5.12 15.67
C ASP A 127 6.73 5.96 15.53
N LYS A 128 7.17 6.19 14.28
CA LYS A 128 8.25 7.13 14.01
C LYS A 128 7.94 8.50 14.59
N GLN A 129 6.73 9.01 14.39
CA GLN A 129 6.35 10.32 14.92
C GLN A 129 6.38 10.34 16.46
N ARG A 130 5.84 9.30 17.10
CA ARG A 130 5.85 9.16 18.57
C ARG A 130 7.26 9.15 19.12
N GLU A 131 8.17 8.43 18.47
CA GLU A 131 9.57 8.35 18.90
C GLU A 131 10.29 9.68 18.70
N LEU A 132 10.07 10.35 17.56
CA LEU A 132 10.58 11.71 17.32
C LEU A 132 10.06 12.70 18.37
N ASP A 133 8.76 12.67 18.70
CA ASP A 133 8.16 13.55 19.71
C ASP A 133 8.76 13.30 21.09
N ARG A 134 8.96 12.02 21.47
CA ARG A 134 9.61 11.62 22.73
C ARG A 134 11.04 12.16 22.82
N ILE A 135 11.81 12.00 21.75
CA ILE A 135 13.21 12.46 21.69
C ILE A 135 13.29 14.00 21.71
N GLN A 136 12.41 14.68 20.97
CA GLN A 136 12.35 16.14 20.95
C GLN A 136 11.94 16.70 22.32
N ALA A 137 11.02 16.05 23.03
CA ALA A 137 10.67 16.41 24.40
C ALA A 137 11.87 16.27 25.35
N LEU A 138 12.65 15.19 25.21
CA LEU A 138 13.88 14.98 25.99
C LEU A 138 14.93 16.06 25.69
N LEU A 139 15.21 16.34 24.41
CA LEU A 139 16.15 17.39 24.00
C LEU A 139 15.69 18.78 24.46
N GLY A 140 14.40 19.07 24.39
CA GLY A 140 13.82 20.33 24.87
C GLY A 140 13.90 20.51 26.39
N SER A 141 13.96 19.41 27.14
CA SER A 141 14.17 19.43 28.60
C SER A 141 15.62 19.73 29.00
N ILE A 142 16.59 19.46 28.11
CA ILE A 142 18.03 19.71 28.31
C ILE A 142 18.47 20.87 27.42
N LYS A 143 18.05 22.09 27.77
CA LYS A 143 18.32 23.30 26.96
C LYS A 143 19.81 23.64 26.86
N THR A 144 20.56 23.42 27.92
CA THR A 144 22.01 23.64 27.99
C THR A 144 22.54 22.66 29.04
N PRO A 145 23.21 21.57 28.61
CA PRO A 145 23.75 20.61 29.57
C PRO A 145 24.92 21.24 30.33
N GLU A 146 24.81 21.34 31.65
CA GLU A 146 25.81 22.02 32.51
C GLU A 146 26.63 21.04 33.36
N VAL A 147 26.13 19.80 33.50
CA VAL A 147 26.80 18.71 34.22
C VAL A 147 26.99 17.49 33.31
N ASP A 148 28.01 16.69 33.58
CA ASP A 148 28.40 15.55 32.72
C ASP A 148 27.23 14.60 32.42
N SER A 149 26.37 14.33 33.41
CA SER A 149 25.19 13.46 33.23
C SER A 149 24.13 14.04 32.28
N GLU A 150 24.03 15.37 32.17
CA GLU A 150 23.15 16.01 31.19
C GLU A 150 23.77 16.01 29.79
N VAL A 151 25.10 16.16 29.69
CA VAL A 151 25.84 16.05 28.43
C VAL A 151 25.67 14.65 27.83
N GLU A 152 25.81 13.61 28.66
CA GLU A 152 25.62 12.21 28.23
C GLU A 152 24.20 11.98 27.71
N ARG A 153 23.17 12.33 28.50
CA ARG A 153 21.77 12.19 28.10
C ARG A 153 21.41 13.00 26.85
N PHE A 154 22.00 14.19 26.69
CA PHE A 154 21.79 15.01 25.49
C PHE A 154 22.41 14.35 24.26
N ASN A 155 23.64 13.84 24.36
CA ASN A 155 24.31 13.14 23.27
C ASN A 155 23.58 11.85 22.88
N GLU A 156 23.10 11.08 23.87
CA GLU A 156 22.26 9.90 23.65
C GLU A 156 20.97 10.28 22.92
N ALA A 157 20.27 11.33 23.36
CA ALA A 157 19.07 11.80 22.69
C ALA A 157 19.34 12.25 21.24
N GLN A 158 20.49 12.88 20.97
CA GLN A 158 20.90 13.22 19.60
C GLN A 158 21.23 11.99 18.75
N GLN A 159 21.79 10.94 19.34
CA GLN A 159 22.01 9.68 18.65
C GLN A 159 20.66 9.01 18.34
N ASN A 160 19.77 8.92 19.33
CA ASN A 160 18.43 8.37 19.17
C ASN A 160 17.65 9.12 18.09
N LEU A 161 17.79 10.44 17.98
CA LEU A 161 17.18 11.23 16.90
C LEU A 161 17.63 10.74 15.52
N LYS A 162 18.93 10.47 15.34
CA LYS A 162 19.48 9.95 14.08
C LYS A 162 19.02 8.52 13.78
N GLU A 163 18.73 7.74 14.81
CA GLU A 163 18.22 6.38 14.68
C GLU A 163 16.71 6.40 14.34
N ALA A 164 15.93 7.23 15.02
CA ALA A 164 14.52 7.45 14.75
C ALA A 164 14.27 7.94 13.31
N ASP A 165 15.13 8.81 12.79
CA ASP A 165 15.06 9.28 11.39
C ASP A 165 15.19 8.13 10.37
N LYS A 166 15.81 7.00 10.74
CA LYS A 166 15.96 5.81 9.89
C LYS A 166 14.85 4.79 10.09
N MET A 167 13.93 4.99 11.03
CA MET A 167 12.79 4.09 11.21
C MET A 167 11.97 4.01 9.90
N PRO A 168 11.55 2.79 9.51
CA PRO A 168 10.79 2.59 8.28
C PRO A 168 9.43 3.28 8.39
N ILE A 169 8.96 3.82 7.27
CA ILE A 169 7.61 4.42 7.15
C ILE A 169 6.77 3.80 6.02
N THR A 170 7.37 2.85 5.30
CA THR A 170 6.76 2.09 4.21
C THR A 170 6.99 0.60 4.46
N LEU A 171 6.18 -0.23 3.81
CA LEU A 171 6.37 -1.69 3.86
C LEU A 171 7.64 -2.13 3.11
N ASP A 172 8.12 -1.33 2.17
CA ASP A 172 9.31 -1.68 1.37
C ASP A 172 10.59 -1.51 2.21
N ASP A 173 10.61 -0.51 3.09
CA ASP A 173 11.73 -0.24 4.01
C ASP A 173 11.64 -1.07 5.30
N TYR A 174 10.49 -1.67 5.61
CA TYR A 174 10.29 -2.50 6.78
C TYR A 174 10.95 -3.87 6.61
N GLU A 175 11.76 -4.28 7.58
CA GLU A 175 12.38 -5.61 7.60
C GLU A 175 11.41 -6.62 8.23
N TYR A 176 10.99 -7.60 7.43
CA TYR A 176 10.14 -8.69 7.90
C TYR A 176 10.92 -9.59 8.85
N ASN A 177 10.31 -9.98 9.97
CA ASN A 177 10.95 -10.87 10.94
C ASN A 177 10.01 -12.01 11.33
N GLU A 178 10.30 -13.23 10.89
CA GLU A 178 9.51 -14.43 11.20
C GLU A 178 9.41 -14.74 12.70
N GLU A 179 10.40 -14.33 13.50
CA GLU A 179 10.40 -14.53 14.96
C GLU A 179 9.54 -13.50 15.71
N CYS A 180 9.11 -12.44 15.02
CA CYS A 180 8.20 -11.42 15.56
C CYS A 180 6.75 -11.70 15.16
N PHE A 181 6.39 -12.94 14.83
CA PHE A 181 5.02 -13.42 14.80
C PHE A 181 4.70 -14.01 16.17
N LEU A 182 3.61 -13.56 16.77
CA LEU A 182 2.92 -14.34 17.81
C LEU A 182 2.11 -15.44 17.14
#